data_AF-A0A501WCM6-F1
#
_entry.id   AF-A0A501WCM6-F1
#
_cell.length_a   1.000
_cell.length_b   1.000
_cell.length_c   1.000
_cell.angle_alpha   90.00
_cell.angle_beta   90.00
_cell.angle_gamma   90.00
#
_symmetry.space_group_name_H-M   'P 1'
#
loop_
_entity.id
_entity.type
_entity.pdbx_description
1 polymer ?
#
loop_
_entity_poly.entity_id
_entity_poly.type
_entity_poly.pdbx_seq_one_letter_code
_entity_poly.pdbx_strand_id
1 'polypeptide(L)'
;MARKSGVRILYWRANHPLGKCVATTSLLAYIITSKYTDGLPLYRLDGMLARLGHEIGRNNMANWIIRLDDVFKPLINLMREQQNLGRYIQSSTIMDLR
;
A
#
# COMPACT_ATOMS: atom_id res chain seq x y z
N MET A 1 20.49 16.91 -44.78
CA MET A 1 19.17 16.40 -44.35
C MET A 1 19.39 15.44 -43.19
N ALA A 2 19.39 15.96 -41.95
CA ALA A 2 19.88 15.26 -40.76
C ALA A 2 18.77 14.44 -40.10
N ARG A 3 18.94 13.11 -40.07
CA ARG A 3 18.12 12.15 -39.33
C ARG A 3 18.40 12.31 -37.83
N LYS A 4 17.64 13.14 -37.13
CA LYS A 4 17.63 13.17 -35.66
C LYS A 4 16.73 12.05 -35.14
N SER A 5 17.31 10.88 -34.94
CA SER A 5 16.74 9.83 -34.08
C SER A 5 16.80 10.32 -32.63
N GLY A 6 15.78 11.06 -32.22
CA GLY A 6 15.57 11.44 -30.82
C GLY A 6 15.07 10.23 -30.04
N VAL A 7 15.94 9.63 -29.23
CA VAL A 7 15.58 8.60 -28.25
C VAL A 7 14.59 9.23 -27.27
N ARG A 8 13.30 8.93 -27.45
CA ARG A 8 12.22 9.35 -26.56
C ARG A 8 12.24 8.44 -25.33
N ILE A 9 13.14 8.74 -24.39
CA ILE A 9 13.18 8.11 -23.06
C ILE A 9 11.92 8.59 -22.32
N LEU A 10 10.82 7.88 -22.53
CA LEU A 10 9.59 8.06 -21.76
C LEU A 10 9.92 7.65 -20.34
N TYR A 11 10.17 8.62 -19.46
CA TYR A 11 10.04 8.37 -18.02
C TYR A 11 8.62 7.87 -17.80
N TRP A 12 8.46 6.56 -17.63
CA TRP A 12 7.22 5.96 -17.14
C TRP A 12 6.98 6.50 -15.74
N ARG A 13 6.37 7.70 -15.66
CA ARG A 13 5.91 8.24 -14.39
C ARG A 13 4.77 7.33 -13.96
N ALA A 14 5.10 6.39 -13.08
CA ALA A 14 4.12 5.47 -12.51
C ALA A 14 2.95 6.31 -11.99
N ASN A 15 1.77 6.07 -12.56
CA ASN A 15 0.57 6.73 -12.09
C ASN A 15 0.41 6.40 -10.61
N HIS A 16 0.16 7.42 -9.80
CA HIS A 16 -0.03 7.21 -8.37
C HIS A 16 -1.14 6.16 -8.18
N PRO A 17 -0.94 5.11 -7.37
CA PRO A 17 -1.86 3.96 -7.29
C PRO A 17 -3.28 4.37 -6.89
N LEU A 18 -3.41 5.49 -6.17
CA LEU A 18 -4.69 6.06 -5.77
C LEU A 18 -5.19 7.21 -6.68
N GLY A 19 -4.51 7.49 -7.80
CA GLY A 19 -4.80 8.63 -8.66
C GLY A 19 -4.65 9.97 -7.93
N LYS A 20 -5.77 10.60 -7.57
CA LYS A 20 -5.79 11.84 -6.76
C LYS A 20 -5.57 11.50 -5.29
N CYS A 21 -4.31 11.52 -4.86
CA CYS A 21 -3.91 11.44 -3.46
C CYS A 21 -2.84 12.49 -3.17
N VAL A 22 -2.90 13.09 -1.98
CA VAL A 22 -1.90 14.06 -1.51
C VAL A 22 -0.65 13.36 -0.97
N ALA A 23 -0.80 12.12 -0.49
CA ALA A 23 0.32 11.33 0.00
C ALA A 23 1.19 10.81 -1.16
N THR A 24 2.51 10.88 -0.99
CA THR A 24 3.48 10.24 -1.89
C THR A 24 3.40 8.72 -1.75
N THR A 25 3.69 7.97 -2.82
CA THR A 25 3.71 6.50 -2.81
C THR A 25 4.67 5.93 -1.75
N SER A 26 5.82 6.58 -1.52
CA SER A 26 6.76 6.19 -0.45
C SER A 26 6.18 6.35 0.95
N LEU A 27 5.39 7.40 1.19
CA LEU A 27 4.72 7.61 2.47
C LEU A 27 3.64 6.54 2.70
N LEU A 28 2.88 6.20 1.66
CA LEU A 28 1.89 5.11 1.73
C LEU A 28 2.55 3.76 2.02
N ALA A 29 3.67 3.46 1.36
CA ALA A 29 4.44 2.25 1.62
C ALA A 29 4.90 2.18 3.08
N TYR A 30 5.46 3.28 3.60
CA TYR A 30 5.87 3.37 5.01
C TYR A 30 4.69 3.12 5.96
N ILE A 31 3.55 3.78 5.76
CA ILE A 31 2.37 3.62 6.60
C ILE A 31 1.87 2.16 6.59
N ILE A 32 1.86 1.49 5.44
CA ILE A 32 1.45 0.09 5.32
C ILE A 32 2.43 -0.84 6.06
N THR A 33 3.74 -0.71 5.78
CA THR A 33 4.76 -1.54 6.43
C THR A 33 4.71 -1.36 7.94
N SER A 34 4.67 -0.13 8.43
CA SER A 34 4.61 0.11 9.87
C SER A 34 3.32 -0.40 10.51
N LYS A 35 2.19 -0.34 9.81
CA LYS A 35 0.92 -0.84 10.36
C LYS A 35 0.86 -2.36 10.41
N TYR A 36 1.24 -3.04 9.33
CA TYR A 36 1.02 -4.48 9.16
C TYR A 36 2.24 -5.34 9.48
N THR A 37 3.45 -4.84 9.18
CA THR A 37 4.70 -5.55 9.49
C THR A 37 5.14 -5.25 10.92
N ASP A 38 5.18 -3.97 11.31
CA ASP A 38 5.65 -3.57 12.65
C ASP A 38 4.54 -3.56 13.71
N GLY A 39 3.28 -3.74 13.32
CA GLY A 39 2.13 -3.74 14.22
C GLY A 39 1.85 -2.39 14.90
N LEU A 40 2.30 -1.27 14.31
CA LEU A 40 2.12 0.05 14.89
C LEU A 40 0.71 0.60 14.59
N PRO A 41 -0.08 0.97 15.62
CA PRO A 41 -1.38 1.56 15.41
C PRO A 41 -1.26 2.98 14.86
N LEU A 42 -2.25 3.41 14.07
CA LEU A 42 -2.20 4.68 13.33
C LEU A 42 -2.03 5.92 14.21
N TYR A 43 -2.58 5.92 15.43
CA TYR A 43 -2.41 7.06 16.35
C TYR A 43 -0.96 7.20 16.83
N ARG A 44 -0.22 6.09 16.89
CA ARG A 44 1.20 6.10 17.26
C ARG A 44 2.05 6.63 16.11
N LEU A 45 1.72 6.22 14.88
CA LEU A 45 2.34 6.75 13.66
C LEU A 45 2.10 8.25 13.49
N ASP A 46 0.89 8.73 13.81
CA ASP A 46 0.55 10.15 13.82
C ASP A 46 1.51 10.93 14.73
N GLY A 47 1.70 10.47 15.97
CA GLY A 47 2.66 11.07 16.90
C GLY A 47 4.12 11.00 16.44
N MET A 48 4.52 9.94 15.73
CA MET A 48 5.87 9.82 15.16
C MET A 48 6.09 10.80 14.01
N LEU A 49 5.10 10.95 13.12
CA LEU A 49 5.15 11.89 12.01
C LEU A 49 5.12 13.35 12.50
N ALA A 50 4.32 13.64 13.54
CA ALA A 50 4.27 14.95 14.17
C ALA A 50 5.64 15.36 14.74
N ARG A 51 6.40 14.42 15.34
CA ARG A 51 7.78 14.67 15.80
C ARG A 51 8.76 14.99 14.67
N LEU A 52 8.48 14.52 13.47
CA LEU A 52 9.26 14.83 12.26
C LEU A 52 8.78 16.13 11.58
N GLY A 53 7.83 16.86 12.18
CA GLY A 53 7.26 18.09 11.64
C GLY A 53 6.12 17.88 10.64
N HIS A 54 5.58 16.66 10.53
CA HIS A 54 4.50 16.32 9.62
C HIS A 54 3.22 15.98 10.40
N GLU A 55 2.29 16.93 10.47
CA GLU A 55 0.97 16.71 11.08
C GLU A 55 0.03 16.00 10.10
N ILE A 56 0.03 14.65 10.14
CA ILE A 56 -0.83 13.82 9.30
C ILE A 56 -1.86 13.13 10.19
N GLY A 57 -3.07 13.68 10.21
CA GLY A 57 -4.14 13.14 11.03
C GLY A 57 -4.45 11.67 10.70
N ARG A 58 -4.65 10.87 11.76
CA ARG A 58 -5.07 9.46 11.69
C ARG A 58 -6.19 9.15 10.69
N ASN A 59 -7.19 10.03 10.54
CA ASN A 59 -8.29 9.83 9.58
C ASN A 59 -7.82 9.84 8.13
N ASN A 60 -6.86 10.70 7.79
CA ASN A 60 -6.30 10.75 6.44
C ASN A 60 -5.54 9.45 6.13
N MET A 61 -4.73 8.98 7.08
CA MET A 61 -4.01 7.70 6.94
C MET A 61 -4.97 6.52 6.80
N ALA A 62 -6.03 6.47 7.62
CA ALA A 62 -7.05 5.44 7.54
C ALA A 62 -7.74 5.43 6.17
N ASN A 63 -8.16 6.61 5.68
CA ASN A 63 -8.78 6.75 4.37
C ASN A 63 -7.85 6.30 3.23
N TRP A 64 -6.54 6.60 3.32
CA TRP A 64 -5.58 6.12 2.33
C TRP A 64 -5.44 4.60 2.34
N ILE A 65 -5.36 3.98 3.53
CA ILE A 65 -5.29 2.52 3.66
C ILE A 65 -6.54 1.85 3.09
N ILE A 66 -7.72 2.38 3.39
CA ILE A 66 -8.99 1.83 2.86
C ILE A 66 -9.01 1.91 1.33
N ARG A 67 -8.57 3.02 0.74
CA ARG A 67 -8.51 3.14 -0.73
C ARG A 67 -7.45 2.24 -1.36
N LEU A 68 -6.39 1.90 -0.63
CA LEU A 68 -5.37 0.97 -1.11
C LEU A 68 -5.85 -0.47 -1.14
N ASP A 69 -6.86 -0.82 -0.34
CA ASP A 69 -7.46 -2.16 -0.32
C ASP A 69 -7.87 -2.60 -1.75
N ASP A 70 -8.55 -1.72 -2.49
CA ASP A 70 -8.96 -1.99 -3.87
C ASP A 70 -7.80 -2.29 -4.82
N VAL A 71 -6.63 -1.66 -4.57
CA VAL A 71 -5.42 -1.86 -5.37
C VAL A 71 -4.77 -3.20 -5.05
N PHE A 72 -4.81 -3.64 -3.79
CA PHE A 72 -4.20 -4.90 -3.35
C PHE A 72 -5.11 -6.13 -3.50
N LYS A 73 -6.43 -5.95 -3.62
CA LYS A 73 -7.40 -7.04 -3.81
C LYS A 73 -7.00 -8.08 -4.86
N PRO A 74 -6.59 -7.71 -6.09
CA PRO A 74 -6.19 -8.69 -7.10
C PRO A 74 -5.01 -9.57 -6.65
N LEU A 75 -4.02 -8.97 -5.98
CA LEU A 75 -2.87 -9.70 -5.46
C LEU A 75 -3.29 -10.66 -4.32
N ILE A 76 -4.12 -10.19 -3.39
CA ILE A 76 -4.62 -11.01 -2.28
C ILE A 76 -5.44 -12.20 -2.82
N ASN A 77 -6.25 -11.98 -3.85
CA ASN A 77 -7.02 -13.03 -4.50
C ASN A 77 -6.11 -14.09 -5.12
N LEU A 78 -5.07 -13.66 -5.86
CA LEU A 78 -4.09 -14.59 -6.43
C LEU A 78 -3.36 -15.39 -5.34
N MET A 79 -2.95 -14.76 -4.25
CA MET A 79 -2.31 -15.46 -3.13
C MET A 79 -3.24 -16.50 -2.52
N ARG A 80 -4.53 -16.17 -2.36
CA ARG A 80 -5.55 -17.08 -1.84
C ARG A 80 -5.81 -18.25 -2.80
N GLU A 81 -5.89 -17.99 -4.11
CA GLU A 81 -6.00 -19.02 -5.13
C GLU A 81 -4.83 -20.00 -5.07
N GLN A 82 -3.60 -19.48 -4.97
CA GLN A 82 -2.40 -20.33 -4.82
C GLN A 82 -2.40 -21.14 -3.52
N GLN A 83 -2.85 -20.57 -2.39
CA GLN A 83 -3.01 -21.32 -1.15
C GLN A 83 -4.04 -22.44 -1.27
N ASN A 84 -5.15 -22.20 -1.98
CA ASN A 84 -6.21 -23.20 -2.20
C ASN A 84 -5.81 -24.35 -3.12
N LEU A 85 -4.77 -24.18 -3.95
CA LEU A 85 -4.18 -25.28 -4.73
C LEU A 85 -3.38 -26.25 -3.85
N GLY A 86 -2.99 -25.84 -2.65
CA GLY A 86 -2.29 -26.69 -1.70
C GLY A 86 -3.17 -27.86 -1.26
N ARG A 87 -2.61 -29.08 -1.28
CA ARG A 87 -3.28 -30.30 -0.80
C ARG A 87 -3.58 -30.28 0.71
N TYR A 88 -2.94 -29.36 1.45
CA TYR A 88 -3.11 -29.17 2.88
C TYR A 88 -3.11 -27.67 3.20
N ILE A 89 -4.21 -27.18 3.78
CA ILE A 89 -4.31 -25.85 4.35
C ILE A 89 -4.30 -26.02 5.87
N GLN A 90 -3.24 -25.58 6.54
CA GLN A 90 -3.22 -25.55 8.00
C GLN A 90 -4.12 -24.40 8.48
N SER A 91 -5.33 -24.71 8.90
CA SER A 91 -6.16 -23.76 9.65
C SER A 91 -5.77 -23.87 11.12
N SER A 92 -4.87 -23.00 11.60
CA SER A 92 -4.73 -22.79 13.04
C SER A 92 -5.95 -22.01 13.51
N THR A 93 -6.76 -22.59 14.39
CA THR A 93 -7.99 -22.00 14.94
C THR A 93 -7.74 -20.60 15.54
N ILE A 94 -7.92 -19.58 14.71
CA ILE A 94 -8.48 -18.24 14.94
C ILE A 94 -9.11 -17.92 13.57
N MET A 95 -10.22 -18.60 13.27
CA MET A 95 -11.15 -18.12 12.26
C MET A 95 -12.26 -17.43 13.04
N ASP A 96 -12.39 -16.13 12.78
CA ASP A 96 -13.33 -15.20 13.38
C ASP A 96 -14.73 -15.80 13.43
N LEU A 97 -15.29 -15.87 14.64
CA LEU A 97 -16.73 -15.98 14.89
C LEU A 97 -17.29 -14.57 14.80
N ARG A 98 -17.45 -14.03 13.58
CA ARG A 98 -18.40 -12.96 13.22
C ARG A 98 -18.41 -12.64 11.74
#